data_AF-A0A9D7PQG4-F1
#
_entry.id   AF-A0A9D7PQG4-F1
#
_cell.length_a   1.000
_cell.length_b   1.000
_cell.length_c   1.000
_cell.angle_alpha   90.00
_cell.angle_beta   90.00
_cell.angle_gamma   90.00
#
_symmetry.space_group_name_H-M   'P 1'
#
loop_
_entity.id
_entity.type
_entity.pdbx_description
1 polymer ?
#
loop_
_entity_poly.entity_id
_entity_poly.type
_entity_poly.pdbx_seq_one_letter_code
_entity_poly.pdbx_strand_id
1 'polypeptide(L)'
;MPNFVPLMRLLSKLNHWLMFDVFMLALIVAVVKLSGLADVSPGIGLWAFLALMFASISSIASYDTHGVWDRYSSVLARQQLSPGAVKGGDRLAESGAMGRTGLTRHSATCNTCGLLSDCHPSVESPVCPRCDDTLHPRKVDSLNRTWALLIAGYVLFIPANLLPITITTSLFGTQPDTIMSGVAYFWHEGAYDLAIIIFTASIFVPLLKLLSLTFLAWSAQRRMTWESQQRTRLYRLVEFVGKWSMLDIFVVAMLARLVQFSSLASIEAGPGALAFAAVVVVTMFAAMAFDPRLLWDPLEKNNCSGENRD
;
A
#
# COMPACT_ATOMS: atom_id res chain seq x y z
N MET A 1 -2.56 18.07 25.39
CA MET A 1 -3.65 17.23 24.85
C MET A 1 -3.23 15.76 24.94
N PRO A 2 -3.67 15.02 25.97
CA PRO A 2 -3.20 13.64 26.24
C PRO A 2 -3.55 12.64 25.13
N ASN A 3 -4.61 12.87 24.36
CA ASN A 3 -5.09 11.94 23.34
C ASN A 3 -4.54 12.21 21.91
N PHE A 4 -3.70 13.23 21.72
CA PHE A 4 -3.23 13.63 20.40
C PHE A 4 -2.29 12.58 19.77
N VAL A 5 -1.32 12.10 20.55
CA VAL A 5 -0.33 11.10 20.12
C VAL A 5 -0.97 9.75 19.75
N PRO A 6 -1.82 9.11 20.58
CA PRO A 6 -2.45 7.84 20.21
C PRO A 6 -3.40 7.98 19.02
N LEU A 7 -4.11 9.11 18.89
CA LEU A 7 -4.97 9.41 17.74
C LEU A 7 -4.16 9.50 16.44
N MET A 8 -3.01 10.19 16.45
CA MET A 8 -2.15 10.31 15.26
C MET A 8 -1.48 8.97 14.89
N ARG A 9 -1.12 8.12 15.86
CA ARG A 9 -0.64 6.75 15.58
C ARG A 9 -1.74 5.88 14.94
N LEU A 10 -2.98 6.01 15.41
CA LEU A 10 -4.11 5.29 14.86
C LEU A 10 -4.46 5.78 13.45
N LEU A 11 -4.51 7.10 13.25
CA LEU A 11 -4.79 7.73 11.96
C LEU A 11 -3.72 7.39 10.91
N SER A 12 -2.43 7.42 11.25
CA SER A 12 -1.36 7.06 10.31
C SER A 12 -1.42 5.59 9.86
N LYS A 13 -1.76 4.67 10.77
CA LYS A 13 -2.02 3.26 10.41
C LYS A 13 -3.26 3.11 9.55
N LEU A 14 -4.35 3.79 9.90
CA LEU A 14 -5.60 3.75 9.13
C LEU A 14 -5.47 4.37 7.75
N ASN A 15 -4.70 5.45 7.58
CA ASN A 15 -4.57 6.16 6.31
C ASN A 15 -3.97 5.28 5.19
N HIS A 16 -3.06 4.37 5.54
CA HIS A 16 -2.52 3.41 4.57
C HIS A 16 -3.54 2.34 4.16
N TRP A 17 -4.49 2.01 5.05
CA TRP A 17 -5.55 1.02 4.81
C TRP A 17 -6.79 1.64 4.16
N LEU A 18 -7.09 2.90 4.48
CA LEU A 18 -8.19 3.68 3.95
C LEU A 18 -7.72 4.34 2.65
N MET A 19 -7.65 3.55 1.58
CA MET A 19 -7.56 4.07 0.22
C MET A 19 -8.91 4.69 -0.22
N PHE A 20 -9.32 5.75 0.49
CA PHE A 20 -10.57 6.45 0.25
C PHE A 20 -10.68 6.89 -1.21
N ASP A 21 -9.61 7.47 -1.76
CA ASP A 21 -9.57 7.98 -3.14
C ASP A 21 -9.90 6.89 -4.17
N VAL A 22 -9.48 5.64 -3.92
CA VAL A 22 -9.68 4.52 -4.84
C VAL A 22 -11.06 3.90 -4.68
N PHE A 23 -11.59 3.82 -3.47
CA PHE A 23 -12.99 3.44 -3.23
C PHE A 23 -13.95 4.41 -3.94
N MET A 24 -13.66 5.72 -3.92
CA MET A 24 -14.46 6.73 -4.60
C MET A 24 -14.43 6.58 -6.12
N LEU A 25 -13.24 6.37 -6.73
CA LEU A 25 -13.10 6.15 -8.17
C LEU A 25 -13.86 4.90 -8.65
N ALA A 26 -13.78 3.81 -7.89
CA ALA A 26 -14.47 2.60 -8.26
C ALA A 26 -16.00 2.72 -8.16
N LEU A 27 -16.52 3.50 -7.20
CA LEU A 27 -17.94 3.86 -7.15
C LEU A 27 -18.36 4.67 -8.38
N ILE A 28 -17.54 5.62 -8.83
CA ILE A 28 -17.84 6.42 -10.04
C ILE A 28 -17.92 5.51 -11.27
N VAL A 29 -16.95 4.61 -11.46
CA VAL A 29 -16.95 3.64 -12.57
C VAL A 29 -18.19 2.73 -12.52
N ALA A 30 -18.59 2.31 -11.30
CA ALA A 30 -19.83 1.56 -11.09
C ALA A 30 -21.06 2.28 -11.63
N VAL A 31 -21.22 3.55 -11.25
CA VAL A 31 -22.36 4.38 -11.62
C VAL A 31 -22.39 4.59 -13.13
N VAL A 32 -21.25 4.88 -13.74
CA VAL A 32 -21.14 5.08 -15.19
C VAL A 32 -21.51 3.81 -15.97
N LYS A 33 -21.09 2.63 -15.49
CA LYS A 33 -21.46 1.37 -16.14
C LYS A 33 -22.93 1.01 -15.91
N LEU A 34 -23.49 1.34 -14.75
CA LEU A 34 -24.91 1.15 -14.45
C LEU A 34 -25.82 2.07 -15.26
N SER A 35 -25.40 3.30 -15.55
CA SER A 35 -26.17 4.23 -16.39
C SER A 35 -26.32 3.78 -17.85
N GLY A 36 -25.52 2.81 -18.30
CA GLY A 36 -25.67 2.19 -19.62
C GLY A 36 -26.72 1.08 -19.66
N LEU A 37 -27.13 0.54 -18.51
CA LEU A 37 -28.06 -0.59 -18.39
C LEU A 37 -29.43 -0.19 -17.84
N ALA A 38 -29.51 0.94 -17.14
CA ALA A 38 -30.74 1.49 -16.57
C ALA A 38 -30.72 3.02 -16.62
N ASP A 39 -31.90 3.64 -16.58
CA ASP A 39 -32.05 5.10 -16.51
C ASP A 39 -31.66 5.59 -15.11
N VAL A 40 -30.35 5.73 -14.87
CA VAL A 40 -29.80 6.17 -13.59
C VAL A 40 -29.84 7.70 -13.56
N SER A 41 -30.92 8.25 -12.99
CA SER A 41 -30.97 9.67 -12.67
C SER A 41 -29.98 9.99 -11.54
N PRO A 42 -28.97 10.84 -11.76
CA PRO A 42 -28.00 11.18 -10.73
C PRO A 42 -28.68 11.99 -9.62
N GLY A 43 -28.98 11.34 -8.50
CA GLY A 43 -29.53 12.02 -7.33
C GLY A 43 -28.50 12.95 -6.67
N ILE A 44 -28.98 13.77 -5.73
CA ILE A 44 -28.16 14.66 -4.89
C ILE A 44 -27.03 13.91 -4.15
N GLY A 45 -27.22 12.62 -3.87
CA GLY A 45 -26.18 11.77 -3.27
C GLY A 45 -24.89 11.68 -4.10
N LEU A 46 -24.98 11.64 -5.43
CA LEU A 46 -23.79 11.60 -6.30
C LEU A 46 -23.00 12.91 -6.20
N TRP A 47 -23.69 14.05 -6.24
CA TRP A 47 -23.06 15.36 -6.14
C TRP A 47 -22.45 15.61 -4.75
N ALA A 48 -23.13 15.20 -3.68
CA ALA A 48 -22.60 15.26 -2.33
C ALA A 48 -21.35 14.39 -2.17
N PHE A 49 -21.33 13.21 -2.80
CA PHE A 49 -20.19 12.30 -2.81
C PHE A 49 -18.99 12.86 -3.58
N LEU A 50 -19.22 13.45 -4.77
CA LEU A 50 -18.16 14.12 -5.54
C LEU A 50 -17.59 15.33 -4.79
N ALA A 51 -18.44 16.10 -4.11
CA ALA A 51 -18.00 17.20 -3.25
C ALA A 51 -17.18 16.71 -2.05
N LEU A 52 -17.61 15.62 -1.40
CA LEU A 52 -16.85 14.97 -0.32
C LEU A 52 -15.49 14.46 -0.83
N MET A 53 -15.44 13.87 -2.03
CA MET A 53 -14.20 13.41 -2.67
C MET A 53 -13.23 14.57 -2.90
N PHE A 54 -13.70 15.68 -3.44
CA PHE A 54 -12.85 16.85 -3.66
C PHE A 54 -12.38 17.45 -2.33
N ALA A 55 -13.25 17.48 -1.32
CA ALA A 55 -12.92 17.95 0.03
C ALA A 55 -11.91 17.04 0.74
N SER A 56 -12.00 15.72 0.58
CA SER A 56 -11.05 14.77 1.19
C SER A 56 -9.68 14.85 0.52
N ILE A 57 -9.61 14.92 -0.82
CA ILE A 57 -8.35 15.10 -1.56
C ILE A 57 -7.72 16.43 -1.15
N SER A 58 -8.52 17.50 -1.09
CA SER A 58 -8.05 18.81 -0.65
C SER A 58 -7.58 18.79 0.80
N SER A 59 -8.28 18.05 1.67
CA SER A 59 -7.90 17.87 3.07
C SER A 59 -6.56 17.15 3.18
N ILE A 60 -6.38 16.02 2.50
CA ILE A 60 -5.12 15.26 2.51
C ILE A 60 -3.98 16.09 1.90
N ALA A 61 -4.24 16.82 0.81
CA ALA A 61 -3.26 17.69 0.16
C ALA A 61 -2.88 18.92 1.02
N SER A 62 -3.79 19.39 1.88
CA SER A 62 -3.54 20.50 2.80
C SER A 62 -3.02 20.05 4.18
N TYR A 63 -3.10 18.76 4.50
CA TYR A 63 -2.52 18.18 5.71
C TYR A 63 -0.99 18.07 5.58
N ASP A 64 -0.29 19.17 5.86
CA ASP A 64 1.14 19.13 6.10
C ASP A 64 1.42 18.43 7.45
N THR A 65 1.66 17.13 7.35
CA THR A 65 1.99 16.28 8.49
C THR A 65 3.21 16.84 9.24
N HIS A 66 4.20 17.41 8.54
CA HIS A 66 5.39 17.96 9.18
C HIS A 66 5.07 19.24 9.97
N GLY A 67 4.30 20.17 9.40
CA GLY A 67 3.95 21.42 10.06
C GLY A 67 3.12 21.27 11.34
N VAL A 68 2.17 20.32 11.38
CA VAL A 68 1.37 20.02 12.58
C VAL A 68 2.27 19.49 13.71
N TRP A 69 3.20 18.63 13.32
CA TRP A 69 4.14 18.00 14.20
C TRP A 69 5.15 19.02 14.76
N ASP A 70 5.72 19.91 13.95
CA ASP A 70 6.64 20.96 14.43
C ASP A 70 5.99 21.90 15.44
N ARG A 71 4.71 22.24 15.22
CA ARG A 71 3.90 22.99 16.19
C ARG A 71 3.76 22.22 17.51
N TYR A 72 3.47 20.92 17.46
CA TYR A 72 3.39 20.09 18.67
C TYR A 72 4.70 20.06 19.47
N SER A 73 5.86 19.90 18.80
CA SER A 73 7.16 19.95 19.50
C SER A 73 7.48 21.32 20.09
N SER A 74 7.08 22.41 19.42
CA SER A 74 7.28 23.76 19.97
C SER A 74 6.43 24.01 21.24
N VAL A 75 5.24 23.41 21.32
CA VAL A 75 4.38 23.45 22.52
C VAL A 75 4.97 22.59 23.64
N LEU A 76 5.49 21.40 23.31
CA LEU A 76 6.15 20.51 24.27
C LEU A 76 7.43 21.15 24.85
N ALA A 77 8.25 21.77 23.99
CA ALA A 77 9.45 22.51 24.38
C ALA A 77 9.13 23.70 25.29
N ARG A 78 8.01 24.40 25.06
CA ARG A 78 7.54 25.48 25.94
C ARG A 78 7.06 24.96 27.30
N GLN A 79 6.48 23.75 27.37
CA GLN A 79 6.10 23.13 28.65
C GLN A 79 7.30 22.60 29.45
N GLN A 80 8.33 22.09 28.78
CA GLN A 80 9.59 21.65 29.42
C GLN A 80 10.47 22.82 29.88
N LEU A 81 10.19 24.07 29.47
CA LEU A 81 10.87 25.28 29.95
C LEU A 81 10.46 25.72 31.37
N SER A 82 9.88 24.83 32.18
CA SER A 82 9.74 25.06 33.63
C SER A 82 11.12 24.85 34.29
N PRO A 83 11.61 25.80 35.11
CA PRO A 83 13.00 25.84 35.55
C PRO A 83 13.27 24.75 36.58
N GLY A 84 13.88 23.63 36.17
CA GLY A 84 14.23 22.62 37.19
C GLY A 84 14.92 21.32 36.76
N ALA A 85 14.83 20.85 35.52
CA ALA A 85 15.44 19.56 35.18
C ALA A 85 15.66 19.38 33.67
N VAL A 86 16.91 19.53 33.20
CA VAL A 86 17.69 18.53 32.43
C VAL A 86 19.12 19.06 32.34
N LYS A 87 20.02 18.57 33.20
CA LYS A 87 21.47 18.59 32.95
C LYS A 87 21.75 17.50 31.91
N GLY A 88 21.93 17.91 30.65
CA GLY A 88 22.29 16.99 29.57
C GLY A 88 22.31 17.62 28.18
N GLY A 89 22.38 18.96 28.09
CA GLY A 89 22.16 19.72 26.85
C GLY A 89 23.40 20.34 26.20
N ASP A 90 24.62 20.03 26.64
CA ASP A 90 25.84 20.70 26.15
C ASP A 90 26.66 19.86 25.16
N ARG A 91 26.02 19.18 24.21
CA ARG A 91 26.72 18.56 23.05
C ARG A 91 25.96 18.61 21.71
N LEU A 92 24.94 19.44 21.56
CA LEU A 92 24.18 19.52 20.29
C LEU A 92 24.36 20.84 19.52
N ALA A 93 25.19 21.78 20.00
CA ALA A 93 25.37 23.08 19.36
C ALA A 93 26.71 23.27 18.62
N GLU A 94 27.69 22.36 18.76
CA GLU A 94 28.99 22.48 18.08
C GLU A 94 29.35 21.21 17.31
N SER A 95 28.76 21.04 16.13
CA SER A 95 29.42 20.28 15.06
C SER A 95 28.83 20.68 13.72
N GLY A 96 29.46 21.68 13.11
CA GLY A 96 29.39 21.90 11.68
C GLY A 96 30.00 20.73 10.92
N ALA A 97 29.28 19.62 10.85
CA ALA A 97 29.57 18.50 9.96
C ALA A 97 28.57 18.53 8.81
N MET A 98 28.76 19.49 7.91
CA MET A 98 28.17 19.49 6.58
C MET A 98 28.82 18.32 5.82
N GLY A 99 28.07 17.23 5.60
CA GLY A 99 28.48 16.15 4.69
C GLY A 99 28.72 14.75 5.27
N ARG A 100 28.02 14.30 6.34
CA ARG A 100 28.04 12.87 6.72
C ARG A 100 26.62 12.30 6.81
N THR A 101 26.30 11.34 5.93
CA THR A 101 24.99 10.68 5.83
C THR A 101 24.66 9.82 7.05
N GLY A 102 23.37 9.75 7.39
CA GLY A 102 22.79 9.17 8.60
C GLY A 102 23.00 7.66 8.85
N LEU A 103 23.82 6.96 8.05
CA LEU A 103 24.24 5.59 8.38
C LEU A 103 25.46 5.55 9.31
N THR A 104 26.24 6.63 9.40
CA THR A 104 27.42 6.71 10.27
C THR A 104 27.08 7.08 11.72
N ARG A 105 25.94 7.75 11.94
CA ARG A 105 25.27 7.85 13.24
C ARG A 105 24.06 6.95 13.17
N HIS A 106 24.08 5.79 13.82
CA HIS A 106 22.93 4.90 13.92
C HIS A 106 21.65 5.70 14.20
N SER A 107 20.88 6.05 13.18
CA SER A 107 19.75 6.98 13.27
C SER A 107 18.58 6.40 12.49
N ALA A 108 17.39 6.53 13.06
CA ALA A 108 16.15 5.98 12.53
C ALA A 108 15.10 7.08 12.44
N THR A 109 14.42 7.15 11.29
CA THR A 109 13.25 8.01 11.13
C THR A 109 12.03 7.35 11.75
N CYS A 110 11.31 8.08 12.60
CA CYS A 110 10.04 7.63 13.14
C CYS A 110 8.96 7.60 12.03
N ASN A 111 8.29 6.46 11.86
CA ASN A 111 7.20 6.30 10.88
C ASN A 111 5.94 7.13 11.23
N THR A 112 5.75 7.49 12.50
CA THR A 112 4.56 8.22 12.96
C THR A 112 4.74 9.74 12.85
N CYS A 113 5.87 10.28 13.30
CA CYS A 113 6.09 11.74 13.39
C CYS A 113 7.15 12.29 12.43
N GLY A 114 7.83 11.42 11.67
CA GLY A 114 8.89 11.80 10.74
C GLY A 114 10.18 12.28 11.38
N LEU A 115 10.30 12.29 12.71
CA LEU A 115 11.51 12.73 13.41
C LEU A 115 12.66 11.76 13.16
N LEU A 116 13.80 12.27 12.70
CA LEU A 116 15.06 11.54 12.69
C LEU A 116 15.63 11.52 14.12
N SER A 117 15.82 10.33 14.67
CA SER A 117 16.32 10.15 16.04
C SER A 117 17.49 9.19 16.04
N ASP A 118 18.52 9.49 16.83
CA ASP A 118 19.65 8.59 17.01
C ASP A 118 19.19 7.32 17.75
N CYS A 119 19.39 6.16 17.13
CA CYS A 119 19.06 4.84 17.66
C CYS A 119 20.36 4.06 17.91
N HIS A 120 20.87 4.08 19.14
CA HIS A 120 22.08 3.32 19.47
C HIS A 120 21.77 1.80 19.50
N PRO A 121 22.61 0.94 18.90
CA PRO A 121 22.36 -0.51 18.79
C PRO A 121 22.35 -1.26 20.14
N SER A 122 22.74 -0.60 21.23
CA SER A 122 22.75 -1.14 22.59
C SER A 122 21.41 -1.07 23.31
N VAL A 123 20.41 -0.39 22.74
CA VAL A 123 19.08 -0.26 23.34
C VAL A 123 18.12 -1.20 22.60
N GLU A 124 17.63 -2.23 23.28
CA GLU A 124 16.52 -3.04 22.79
C GLU A 124 15.27 -2.14 22.76
N SER A 125 14.73 -1.89 21.56
CA SER A 125 13.55 -1.03 21.31
C SER A 125 13.73 0.47 21.63
N PRO A 126 14.52 1.22 20.84
CA PRO A 126 14.59 2.67 20.97
C PRO A 126 13.20 3.29 20.74
N VAL A 127 12.82 4.27 21.56
CA VAL A 127 11.53 4.99 21.46
C VAL A 127 11.75 6.40 20.92
N CYS A 128 10.79 6.89 20.14
CA CYS A 128 10.86 8.23 19.59
C CYS A 128 10.62 9.26 20.70
N PRO A 129 11.51 10.24 20.93
CA PRO A 129 11.37 11.21 22.01
C PRO A 129 10.18 12.17 21.84
N ARG A 130 9.55 12.19 20.66
CA ARG A 130 8.51 13.15 20.28
C ARG A 130 7.10 12.58 20.26
N CYS A 131 6.97 11.32 19.84
CA CYS A 131 5.68 10.64 19.78
C CYS A 131 5.66 9.34 20.56
N ASP A 132 6.76 8.97 21.23
CA ASP A 132 6.93 7.76 22.04
C ASP A 132 6.68 6.45 21.28
N ASP A 133 6.80 6.50 19.95
CA ASP A 133 6.62 5.33 19.08
C ASP A 133 7.93 4.57 18.94
N THR A 134 7.85 3.24 18.88
CA THR A 134 9.03 2.38 18.78
C THR A 134 9.77 2.64 17.45
N LEU A 135 11.00 3.12 17.54
CA LEU A 135 11.89 3.34 16.41
C LEU A 135 12.41 1.99 15.93
N HIS A 136 12.16 1.70 14.66
CA HIS A 136 12.67 0.51 13.99
C HIS A 136 13.75 0.94 13.00
N PRO A 137 15.06 0.75 13.30
CA PRO A 137 16.13 1.13 12.40
C PRO A 137 16.06 0.37 11.06
N ARG A 138 15.65 -0.90 11.09
CA ARG A 138 15.30 -1.73 9.92
C ARG A 138 14.18 -2.70 10.25
N LYS A 139 13.41 -3.12 9.24
CA LYS A 139 12.51 -4.28 9.40
C LYS A 139 13.35 -5.55 9.49
N VAL A 140 13.23 -6.29 10.60
CA VAL A 140 13.94 -7.57 10.81
C VAL A 140 13.42 -8.61 9.81
N ASP A 141 14.33 -9.27 9.09
CA ASP A 141 14.05 -10.32 8.09
C ASP A 141 13.02 -9.96 7.01
N SER A 142 12.95 -8.70 6.60
CA SER A 142 11.99 -8.22 5.60
C SER A 142 12.04 -9.02 4.29
N LEU A 143 13.25 -9.31 3.77
CA LEU A 143 13.40 -10.12 2.55
C LEU A 143 12.82 -11.52 2.69
N ASN A 144 13.11 -12.21 3.80
CA ASN A 144 12.65 -13.58 4.00
C ASN A 144 11.12 -13.64 4.12
N ARG A 145 10.53 -12.69 4.87
CA ARG A 145 9.07 -12.52 4.97
C ARG A 145 8.43 -12.20 3.63
N THR A 146 9.04 -11.31 2.84
CA THR A 146 8.55 -10.97 1.49
C THR A 146 8.59 -12.20 0.57
N TRP A 147 9.67 -12.98 0.57
CA TRP A 147 9.76 -14.21 -0.23
C TRP A 147 8.74 -15.26 0.21
N ALA A 148 8.56 -15.48 1.51
CA ALA A 148 7.54 -16.40 2.02
C ALA A 148 6.12 -16.01 1.56
N LEU A 149 5.78 -14.72 1.65
CA LEU A 149 4.48 -14.20 1.20
C LEU A 149 4.34 -14.21 -0.32
N LEU A 150 5.42 -13.98 -1.08
CA LEU A 150 5.42 -14.09 -2.54
C LEU A 150 5.15 -15.53 -2.99
N ILE A 151 5.83 -16.50 -2.40
CA ILE A 151 5.62 -17.93 -2.69
C ILE A 151 4.18 -18.31 -2.37
N ALA A 152 3.66 -17.91 -1.20
CA ALA A 152 2.26 -18.14 -0.85
C ALA A 152 1.30 -17.49 -1.87
N GLY A 153 1.60 -16.29 -2.33
CA GLY A 153 0.83 -15.59 -3.37
C GLY A 153 0.81 -16.35 -4.70
N TYR A 154 1.96 -16.84 -5.18
CA TYR A 154 2.03 -17.66 -6.39
C TYR A 154 1.27 -18.98 -6.25
N VAL A 155 1.38 -19.65 -5.10
CA VAL A 155 0.65 -20.89 -4.83
C VAL A 155 -0.86 -20.67 -4.82
N LEU A 156 -1.34 -19.57 -4.24
CA LEU A 156 -2.77 -19.21 -4.22
C LEU A 156 -3.29 -18.68 -5.58
N PHE A 157 -2.41 -18.12 -6.41
CA PHE A 157 -2.79 -17.63 -7.74
C PHE A 157 -3.23 -18.77 -8.67
N ILE A 158 -2.65 -19.95 -8.54
CA ILE A 158 -3.02 -21.13 -9.32
C ILE A 158 -4.50 -21.54 -9.07
N PRO A 159 -4.94 -21.87 -7.83
CA PRO A 159 -6.33 -22.22 -7.57
C PRO A 159 -7.28 -21.05 -7.81
N ALA A 160 -6.85 -19.79 -7.64
CA ALA A 160 -7.67 -18.62 -7.95
C ALA A 160 -8.09 -18.56 -9.44
N ASN A 161 -7.23 -19.02 -10.36
CA ASN A 161 -7.53 -19.01 -11.79
C ASN A 161 -8.14 -20.33 -12.29
N LEU A 162 -7.89 -21.45 -11.59
CA LEU A 162 -8.38 -22.78 -11.99
C LEU A 162 -9.73 -23.15 -11.38
N LEU A 163 -10.06 -22.64 -10.18
CA LEU A 163 -11.33 -22.96 -9.52
C LEU A 163 -12.46 -22.08 -10.04
N PRO A 164 -13.70 -22.58 -10.02
CA PRO A 164 -14.86 -21.79 -10.42
C PRO A 164 -15.06 -20.63 -9.46
N ILE A 165 -15.20 -19.44 -10.03
CA ILE A 165 -15.47 -18.20 -9.31
C ILE A 165 -16.97 -18.01 -9.08
N THR A 166 -17.79 -18.51 -10.00
CA THR A 166 -19.24 -18.50 -9.93
C THR A 166 -19.80 -19.88 -10.24
N ILE A 167 -20.81 -20.30 -9.50
CA ILE A 167 -21.56 -21.52 -9.76
C ILE A 167 -22.99 -21.08 -10.06
N THR A 168 -23.42 -21.28 -11.30
CA THR A 168 -24.76 -20.92 -11.73
C THR A 168 -25.64 -22.16 -11.69
N THR A 169 -26.62 -22.18 -10.80
CA THR A 169 -27.63 -23.25 -10.72
C THR A 169 -28.85 -22.84 -11.53
N SER A 170 -29.11 -23.54 -12.63
CA SER A 170 -30.31 -23.36 -13.45
C SER A 170 -31.22 -24.58 -13.35
N LEU A 171 -32.47 -24.48 -13.83
CA LEU A 171 -33.42 -25.60 -13.89
C LEU A 171 -32.89 -26.81 -14.69
N PHE A 172 -31.88 -26.62 -15.55
CA PHE A 172 -31.31 -27.64 -16.45
C PHE A 172 -29.95 -28.17 -16.00
N GLY A 173 -29.39 -27.69 -14.88
CA GLY A 173 -28.11 -28.16 -14.34
C GLY A 173 -27.29 -27.07 -13.65
N THR A 174 -26.24 -27.51 -12.96
CA THR A 174 -25.22 -26.63 -12.35
C THR A 174 -24.04 -26.47 -13.29
N GLN A 175 -23.73 -25.22 -13.64
CA GLN A 175 -22.58 -24.90 -14.49
C GLN A 175 -21.55 -24.08 -13.69
N PRO A 176 -20.36 -24.64 -13.41
CA PRO A 176 -19.28 -23.92 -12.77
C PRO A 176 -18.52 -23.09 -13.81
N ASP A 177 -18.38 -21.79 -13.55
CA ASP A 177 -17.66 -20.85 -14.39
C ASP A 177 -16.39 -20.36 -13.70
N THR A 178 -15.27 -20.44 -14.42
CA THR A 178 -13.97 -19.88 -14.03
C THR A 178 -13.86 -18.44 -14.54
N ILE A 179 -12.86 -17.71 -14.04
CA ILE A 179 -12.55 -16.37 -14.55
C ILE A 179 -12.31 -16.40 -16.06
N MET A 180 -11.57 -17.41 -16.55
CA MET A 180 -11.26 -17.53 -17.97
C MET A 180 -12.47 -17.91 -18.82
N SER A 181 -13.38 -18.77 -18.32
CA SER A 181 -14.63 -19.06 -19.03
C SER A 181 -15.54 -17.83 -19.08
N GLY A 182 -15.57 -17.01 -18.02
CA GLY A 182 -16.27 -15.72 -18.02
C GLY A 182 -15.71 -14.74 -19.06
N VAL A 183 -14.38 -14.61 -19.16
CA VAL A 183 -13.74 -13.79 -20.20
C VAL A 183 -14.08 -14.29 -21.60
N ALA A 184 -14.00 -15.59 -21.84
CA ALA A 184 -14.34 -16.20 -23.14
C ALA A 184 -15.81 -15.99 -23.50
N TYR A 185 -16.72 -16.12 -22.53
CA TYR A 185 -18.16 -15.88 -22.71
C TYR A 185 -18.43 -14.46 -23.23
N PHE A 186 -17.96 -13.43 -22.53
CA PHE A 186 -18.17 -12.03 -22.95
C PHE A 186 -17.46 -11.69 -24.26
N TRP A 187 -16.34 -12.35 -24.56
CA TRP A 187 -15.64 -12.19 -25.83
C TRP A 187 -16.48 -12.70 -27.00
N HIS A 188 -17.12 -13.86 -26.84
CA HIS A 188 -17.97 -14.46 -27.87
C HIS A 188 -19.32 -13.73 -28.04
N GLU A 189 -19.86 -13.15 -26.97
CA GLU A 189 -21.07 -12.30 -27.04
C GLU A 189 -20.83 -10.93 -27.69
N GLY A 190 -19.59 -10.59 -28.02
CA GLY A 190 -19.22 -9.30 -28.62
C GLY A 190 -19.07 -8.17 -27.61
N ALA A 191 -19.19 -8.44 -26.31
CA ALA A 191 -18.98 -7.50 -25.22
C ALA A 191 -17.50 -7.38 -24.84
N TYR A 192 -16.64 -7.04 -25.81
CA TYR A 192 -15.18 -7.01 -25.65
C TYR A 192 -14.71 -6.13 -24.48
N ASP A 193 -15.39 -5.01 -24.22
CA ASP A 193 -15.07 -4.11 -23.12
C ASP A 193 -15.10 -4.82 -21.75
N LEU A 194 -16.13 -5.64 -21.51
CA LEU A 194 -16.28 -6.37 -20.25
C LEU A 194 -15.23 -7.47 -20.14
N ALA A 195 -14.98 -8.20 -21.23
CA ALA A 195 -13.96 -9.24 -21.28
C ALA A 195 -12.56 -8.70 -20.96
N ILE A 196 -12.17 -7.57 -21.55
CA ILE A 196 -10.88 -6.91 -21.30
C ILE A 196 -10.77 -6.45 -19.85
N ILE A 197 -11.82 -5.83 -19.30
CA ILE A 197 -11.84 -5.38 -17.90
C ILE A 197 -11.65 -6.57 -16.96
N ILE A 198 -12.44 -7.65 -17.11
CA ILE A 198 -12.36 -8.83 -16.24
C ILE A 198 -10.99 -9.50 -16.33
N PHE A 199 -10.46 -9.68 -17.55
CA PHE A 199 -9.13 -10.27 -17.77
C PHE A 199 -8.03 -9.43 -17.13
N THR A 200 -8.06 -8.11 -17.36
CA THR A 200 -7.02 -7.20 -16.86
C THR A 200 -7.06 -7.14 -15.34
N ALA A 201 -8.24 -6.97 -14.76
CA ALA A 201 -8.47 -6.95 -13.34
C ALA A 201 -8.04 -8.27 -12.68
N SER A 202 -8.59 -9.40 -13.14
CA SER A 202 -8.48 -10.66 -12.38
C SER A 202 -7.22 -11.47 -12.66
N ILE A 203 -6.54 -11.25 -13.80
CA ILE A 203 -5.34 -12.03 -14.18
C ILE A 203 -4.13 -11.11 -14.27
N PHE A 204 -4.21 -10.09 -15.12
CA PHE A 204 -3.05 -9.27 -15.46
C PHE A 204 -2.54 -8.46 -14.27
N VAL A 205 -3.41 -7.81 -13.51
CA VAL A 205 -3.03 -6.94 -12.38
C VAL A 205 -2.38 -7.73 -11.23
N PRO A 206 -2.97 -8.83 -10.70
CA PRO A 206 -2.33 -9.64 -9.67
C PRO A 206 -1.01 -10.26 -10.13
N LEU A 207 -0.94 -10.71 -11.38
CA LEU A 207 0.29 -11.25 -11.97
C LEU A 207 1.39 -10.18 -12.03
N LEU A 208 1.06 -8.99 -12.53
CA LEU A 208 1.99 -7.87 -12.61
C LEU A 208 2.50 -7.48 -11.21
N LYS A 209 1.64 -7.52 -10.18
CA LYS A 209 2.04 -7.26 -8.78
C LYS A 209 3.01 -8.31 -8.25
N LEU A 210 2.73 -9.59 -8.46
CA LEU A 210 3.62 -10.69 -8.06
C LEU A 210 4.98 -10.59 -8.76
N LEU A 211 4.99 -10.34 -10.07
CA LEU A 211 6.22 -10.15 -10.85
C LEU A 211 7.00 -8.91 -10.41
N SER A 212 6.32 -7.78 -10.17
CA SER A 212 6.95 -6.53 -9.73
C SER A 212 7.61 -6.68 -8.36
N LEU A 213 6.92 -7.28 -7.39
CA LEU A 213 7.46 -7.53 -6.06
C LEU A 213 8.60 -8.55 -6.10
N THR A 214 8.50 -9.58 -6.94
CA THR A 214 9.58 -10.56 -7.15
C THR A 214 10.81 -9.88 -7.73
N PHE A 215 10.64 -9.02 -8.73
CA PHE A 215 11.74 -8.25 -9.32
C PHE A 215 12.43 -7.36 -8.28
N LEU A 216 11.66 -6.66 -7.44
CA LEU A 216 12.20 -5.83 -6.35
C LEU A 216 12.95 -6.66 -5.30
N ALA A 217 12.35 -7.77 -4.84
CA ALA A 217 12.97 -8.66 -3.85
C ALA A 217 14.27 -9.28 -4.39
N TRP A 218 14.27 -9.70 -5.65
CA TRP A 218 15.44 -10.25 -6.33
C TRP A 218 16.54 -9.20 -6.54
N SER A 219 16.19 -7.98 -6.95
CA SER A 219 17.12 -6.86 -7.12
C SER A 219 17.77 -6.45 -5.80
N ALA A 220 16.99 -6.44 -4.70
CA ALA A 220 17.50 -6.19 -3.36
C ALA A 220 18.44 -7.33 -2.89
N GLN A 221 18.10 -8.59 -3.15
CA GLN A 221 18.91 -9.74 -2.76
C GLN A 221 20.26 -9.80 -3.50
N ARG A 222 20.27 -9.50 -4.80
CA ARG A 222 21.50 -9.52 -5.62
C ARG A 222 22.44 -8.35 -5.34
N ARG A 223 22.05 -7.37 -4.52
CA ARG A 223 22.84 -6.15 -4.22
C ARG A 223 23.44 -5.49 -5.47
N MET A 224 22.76 -5.61 -6.63
CA MET A 224 23.30 -5.13 -7.91
C MET A 224 23.49 -3.61 -7.85
N THR A 225 24.64 -3.12 -8.32
CA THR A 225 25.05 -1.71 -8.28
C THR A 225 24.55 -0.90 -9.49
N TRP A 226 23.41 -1.29 -10.07
CA TRP A 226 22.79 -0.60 -11.21
C TRP A 226 22.40 0.85 -10.86
N GLU A 227 22.40 1.73 -11.87
CA GLU A 227 22.16 3.18 -11.73
C GLU A 227 20.96 3.52 -10.84
N SER A 228 21.22 4.37 -9.84
CA SER A 228 20.30 4.79 -8.78
C SER A 228 19.00 5.46 -9.31
N GLN A 229 19.04 6.06 -10.50
CA GLN A 229 17.90 6.74 -11.10
C GLN A 229 16.83 5.78 -11.63
N GLN A 230 17.24 4.68 -12.28
CA GLN A 230 16.30 3.69 -12.81
C GLN A 230 15.62 2.92 -11.68
N ARG A 231 16.35 2.65 -10.58
CA ARG A 231 15.81 2.06 -9.35
C ARG A 231 14.73 2.93 -8.70
N THR A 232 14.97 4.23 -8.59
CA THR A 232 14.01 5.17 -8.01
C THR A 232 12.76 5.29 -8.88
N ARG A 233 12.90 5.29 -10.21
CA ARG A 233 11.76 5.29 -11.14
C ARG A 233 10.96 3.99 -11.08
N LEU A 234 11.61 2.83 -11.11
CA LEU A 234 10.92 1.54 -11.01
C LEU A 234 10.22 1.38 -9.67
N TYR A 235 10.88 1.74 -8.57
CA TYR A 235 10.27 1.73 -7.25
C TYR A 235 9.05 2.67 -7.19
N ARG A 236 9.16 3.90 -7.72
CA ARG A 236 8.04 4.85 -7.76
C ARG A 236 6.90 4.37 -8.66
N LEU A 237 7.21 3.67 -9.75
CA LEU A 237 6.21 3.06 -10.63
C LEU A 237 5.54 1.86 -9.96
N VAL A 238 6.27 1.03 -9.21
CA VAL A 238 5.69 -0.07 -8.43
C VAL A 238 4.88 0.44 -7.23
N GLU A 239 5.31 1.52 -6.58
CA GLU A 239 4.55 2.16 -5.49
C GLU A 239 3.28 2.83 -6.04
N PHE A 240 3.38 3.47 -7.20
CA PHE A 240 2.22 4.00 -7.92
C PHE A 240 1.27 2.85 -8.29
N VAL A 241 1.71 1.83 -9.01
CA VAL A 241 0.87 0.67 -9.39
C VAL A 241 0.31 -0.05 -8.14
N GLY A 242 1.09 -0.17 -7.07
CA GLY A 242 0.69 -0.78 -5.80
C GLY A 242 -0.47 -0.07 -5.12
N LYS A 243 -0.49 1.28 -5.14
CA LYS A 243 -1.62 2.09 -4.65
C LYS A 243 -2.89 1.97 -5.49
N TRP A 244 -2.81 1.51 -6.74
CA TRP A 244 -4.00 1.33 -7.59
C TRP A 244 -4.48 -0.12 -7.60
N SER A 245 -3.62 -1.07 -7.25
CA SER A 245 -3.92 -2.51 -7.29
C SER A 245 -5.01 -2.96 -6.30
N MET A 246 -5.33 -2.20 -5.25
CA MET A 246 -6.45 -2.54 -4.34
C MET A 246 -7.83 -2.19 -4.95
N LEU A 247 -7.89 -1.42 -6.04
CA LEU A 247 -9.11 -1.17 -6.80
C LEU A 247 -9.70 -2.48 -7.32
N ASP A 248 -8.84 -3.41 -7.69
CA ASP A 248 -9.17 -4.69 -8.32
C ASP A 248 -10.17 -5.51 -7.47
N ILE A 249 -9.87 -5.75 -6.18
CA ILE A 249 -10.78 -6.48 -5.29
C ILE A 249 -12.11 -5.75 -5.06
N PHE A 250 -12.09 -4.43 -5.04
CA PHE A 250 -13.31 -3.65 -4.83
C PHE A 250 -14.24 -3.73 -6.04
N VAL A 251 -13.69 -3.57 -7.25
CA VAL A 251 -14.46 -3.71 -8.50
C VAL A 251 -14.98 -5.14 -8.63
N VAL A 252 -14.17 -6.17 -8.37
CA VAL A 252 -14.62 -7.57 -8.40
C VAL A 252 -15.75 -7.81 -7.38
N ALA A 253 -15.62 -7.35 -6.14
CA ALA A 253 -16.65 -7.52 -5.12
C ALA A 253 -17.96 -6.80 -5.49
N MET A 254 -17.86 -5.61 -6.07
CA MET A 254 -19.02 -4.85 -6.52
C MET A 254 -19.69 -5.48 -7.74
N LEU A 255 -18.92 -5.88 -8.75
CA LEU A 255 -19.44 -6.59 -9.92
C LEU A 255 -20.12 -7.90 -9.51
N ALA A 256 -19.51 -8.66 -8.60
CA ALA A 256 -20.12 -9.88 -8.05
C ALA A 256 -21.47 -9.61 -7.38
N ARG A 257 -21.58 -8.51 -6.62
CA ARG A 257 -22.86 -8.10 -6.00
C ARG A 257 -23.88 -7.60 -7.02
N LEU A 258 -23.46 -6.87 -8.04
CA LEU A 258 -24.34 -6.38 -9.10
C LEU A 258 -24.91 -7.53 -9.94
N VAL A 259 -24.10 -8.54 -10.24
CA VAL A 259 -24.54 -9.75 -10.96
C VAL A 259 -25.58 -10.54 -10.16
N GLN A 260 -25.50 -10.55 -8.83
CA GLN A 260 -26.51 -11.20 -7.98
C GLN A 260 -27.90 -10.54 -8.02
N PHE A 261 -28.02 -9.28 -8.47
CA PHE A 261 -29.31 -8.57 -8.53
C PHE A 261 -30.16 -8.91 -9.76
N SER A 262 -29.63 -9.60 -10.79
CA SER A 262 -30.43 -10.05 -11.93
C SER A 262 -31.25 -11.30 -11.55
N SER A 263 -32.52 -11.08 -11.24
CA SER A 263 -33.42 -11.94 -10.48
C SER A 263 -33.98 -13.19 -11.18
N LEU A 264 -33.23 -13.85 -12.08
CA LEU A 264 -33.70 -15.06 -12.78
C LEU A 264 -32.86 -16.33 -12.53
N ALA A 265 -31.70 -16.21 -11.88
CA ALA A 265 -30.83 -17.35 -11.55
C ALA A 265 -30.10 -17.13 -10.20
N SER A 266 -29.99 -18.18 -9.38
CA SER A 266 -29.13 -18.16 -8.19
C SER A 266 -27.67 -18.35 -8.62
N ILE A 267 -26.87 -17.28 -8.46
CA ILE A 267 -25.44 -17.26 -8.75
C ILE A 267 -24.71 -17.26 -7.41
N GLU A 268 -24.11 -18.41 -7.06
CA GLU A 268 -23.33 -18.55 -5.84
C GLU A 268 -21.84 -18.31 -6.14
N ALA A 269 -21.14 -17.68 -5.18
CA ALA A 269 -19.69 -17.50 -5.28
C ALA A 269 -19.00 -18.85 -5.05
N GLY A 270 -18.24 -19.30 -6.04
CA GLY A 270 -17.46 -20.54 -5.96
C GLY A 270 -16.17 -20.39 -5.14
N PRO A 271 -15.47 -21.50 -4.88
CA PRO A 271 -14.23 -21.49 -4.10
C PRO A 271 -13.10 -20.67 -4.74
N GLY A 272 -13.15 -20.42 -6.06
CA GLY A 272 -12.19 -19.56 -6.75
C GLY A 272 -12.24 -18.11 -6.27
N ALA A 273 -13.41 -17.61 -5.85
CA ALA A 273 -13.56 -16.26 -5.32
C ALA A 273 -12.77 -16.06 -4.01
N LEU A 274 -12.80 -17.06 -3.12
CA LEU A 274 -12.04 -17.04 -1.87
C LEU A 274 -10.53 -17.13 -2.11
N ALA A 275 -10.11 -18.00 -3.03
CA ALA A 275 -8.71 -18.11 -3.42
C ALA A 275 -8.19 -16.80 -4.03
N PHE A 276 -8.97 -16.16 -4.91
CA PHE A 276 -8.65 -14.85 -5.49
C PHE A 276 -8.50 -13.76 -4.43
N ALA A 277 -9.47 -13.66 -3.50
CA ALA A 277 -9.38 -12.70 -2.39
C ALA A 277 -8.13 -12.93 -1.53
N ALA A 278 -7.79 -14.20 -1.26
CA ALA A 278 -6.58 -14.54 -0.50
C ALA A 278 -5.30 -14.09 -1.21
N VAL A 279 -5.18 -14.25 -2.53
CA VAL A 279 -4.04 -13.74 -3.32
C VAL A 279 -3.88 -12.23 -3.15
N VAL A 280 -4.97 -11.47 -3.27
CA VAL A 280 -4.93 -10.01 -3.14
C VAL A 280 -4.44 -9.60 -1.76
N VAL A 281 -4.97 -10.23 -0.70
CA VAL A 281 -4.59 -9.95 0.68
C VAL A 281 -3.12 -10.31 0.94
N VAL A 282 -2.69 -11.50 0.49
CA VAL A 282 -1.31 -11.96 0.66
C VAL A 282 -0.32 -11.05 -0.09
N THR A 283 -0.63 -10.63 -1.31
CA THR A 283 0.22 -9.70 -2.06
C THR A 283 0.28 -8.31 -1.44
N MET A 284 -0.79 -7.87 -0.75
CA MET A 284 -0.78 -6.64 0.04
C MET A 284 0.16 -6.78 1.24
N PHE A 285 0.08 -7.88 1.98
CA PHE A 285 1.02 -8.17 3.07
C PHE A 285 2.46 -8.29 2.57
N ALA A 286 2.69 -8.90 1.40
CA ALA A 286 4.03 -9.02 0.80
C ALA A 286 4.65 -7.65 0.51
N ALA A 287 3.86 -6.72 -0.04
CA ALA A 287 4.28 -5.35 -0.30
C ALA A 287 4.59 -4.59 1.01
N MET A 288 3.75 -4.75 2.05
CA MET A 288 3.99 -4.13 3.36
C MET A 288 5.19 -4.74 4.09
N ALA A 289 5.50 -6.03 3.87
CA ALA A 289 6.65 -6.70 4.46
C ALA A 289 7.97 -6.24 3.83
N PHE A 290 7.95 -5.89 2.54
CA PHE A 290 9.13 -5.42 1.82
C PHE A 290 9.66 -4.11 2.44
N ASP A 291 10.98 -4.02 2.62
CA ASP A 291 11.65 -2.80 3.06
C ASP A 291 12.38 -2.19 1.86
N PRO A 292 11.87 -1.08 1.29
CA PRO A 292 12.47 -0.48 0.10
C PRO A 292 13.87 0.04 0.39
N ARG A 293 14.21 0.39 1.64
CA ARG A 293 15.51 0.94 2.02
C ARG A 293 16.69 0.04 1.63
N LEU A 294 16.45 -1.28 1.59
CA LEU A 294 17.43 -2.29 1.15
C LEU A 294 17.98 -2.05 -0.26
N LEU A 295 17.22 -1.35 -1.11
CA LEU A 295 17.62 -1.07 -2.49
C LEU A 295 18.79 -0.06 -2.57
N TRP A 296 19.00 0.76 -1.53
CA TRP A 296 20.01 1.82 -1.51
C TRP A 296 21.28 1.47 -0.71
N ASP A 297 21.24 0.45 0.16
CA ASP A 297 22.39 0.03 0.98
C ASP A 297 23.69 -0.24 0.21
N PRO A 298 23.68 -0.85 -1.00
CA PRO A 298 24.93 -1.13 -1.72
C PRO A 298 25.63 0.11 -2.27
N LEU A 299 24.87 1.18 -2.55
CA LEU A 299 25.41 2.43 -3.11
C LEU A 299 26.19 3.23 -2.07
N GLU A 300 25.70 3.25 -0.82
CA GLU A 300 26.42 3.91 0.28
C GLU A 300 27.75 3.24 0.60
N LYS A 301 27.79 1.90 0.54
CA LYS A 301 29.04 1.17 0.78
C LYS A 301 30.12 1.50 -0.25
N ASN A 302 29.74 1.73 -1.51
CA ASN A 302 30.69 2.10 -2.57
C ASN A 302 31.17 3.55 -2.45
N ASN A 303 30.29 4.50 -2.11
CA ASN A 303 30.69 5.91 -1.94
C ASN A 303 31.66 6.10 -0.77
N CYS A 304 31.44 5.46 0.38
CA CYS A 304 32.39 5.51 1.50
C CYS A 304 33.71 4.78 1.23
N SER A 305 33.75 3.86 0.26
CA SER A 305 34.97 3.15 -0.15
C SER A 305 35.83 3.95 -1.14
N GLY A 306 35.22 4.91 -1.85
CA GLY A 306 35.89 5.80 -2.78
C GLY A 306 36.53 7.01 -2.10
N GLU A 307 35.87 7.57 -1.07
CA GLU A 307 36.35 8.77 -0.36
C GLU A 307 37.55 8.52 0.57
N ASN A 308 37.97 7.26 0.76
CA ASN A 308 39.16 6.87 1.51
C ASN A 308 40.38 6.55 0.62
N ARG A 309 40.33 6.91 -0.68
CA ARG A 309 41.42 6.63 -1.66
C ARG A 309 42.04 7.86 -2.31
N ASP A 310 41.71 9.06 -1.85
CA ASP A 310 42.35 10.31 -2.29
C ASP A 310 43.12 10.97 -1.14
#